data_AF-A0A2E9TZX7-F1
#
_entry.id   AF-A0A2E9TZX7-F1
#
_cell.length_a   1.000
_cell.length_b   1.000
_cell.length_c   1.000
_cell.angle_alpha   90.00
_cell.angle_beta   90.00
_cell.angle_gamma   90.00
#
_symmetry.space_group_name_H-M   'P 1'
#
loop_
_entity.id
_entity.type
_entity.pdbx_description
1 polymer ?
#
loop_
_entity_poly.entity_id
_entity_poly.type
_entity_poly.pdbx_seq_one_letter_code
_entity_poly.pdbx_strand_id
1 'polypeptide(L)'
;MSKSFQMVRNARKTLVEQKQESKKSDPYKVIVVSEAGDGPHAPTSKNQEYFRTARRVLEECKKQKIECYILSIDGAYFKSIENVHRVHNKDDPKGFVVDTNTIVIVRGPAFMRLSWLDLISQLERTGATMVNSRDTLAVCSDKYRAAIRLERDGLTQPKTALIPNESGVKLAVENLDVDFPVVLKTLEGSKGVGVVFIESARSLDAIVQLLFKQDPEADLLLQQYIKTNFDVRVIVLNDTVMAAMSREVLEGDFRSNFSQGAKVKEYKLTALEIEQSLLAAKAVSGVWTAVDFIPSQKPKKEPPYILEVNHSPGTEGIETATGRNIIKELLDYFQNPKNRHPVALEVGRFERLEILGVGKIVANFDTGNSARAIMHCDEWEVKDKKVIWKNNGKTFKHDLVKMRTYEQGKWSWSSKTPIERPSIHLDIDFNGRVYKDVQFIVDDRSHKVTKCLMNQTFMRRANVMVNPAKTFVVSTKHGVEPDGTFKKGAFDLF
;
A
#
# COMPACT_ATOMS: atom_id res chain seq x y z
N MET A 1 -0.96 28.70 -17.16
CA MET A 1 -1.79 27.52 -16.85
C MET A 1 -2.96 27.96 -15.99
N SER A 2 -4.19 27.63 -16.42
CA SER A 2 -5.40 28.39 -16.13
C SER A 2 -5.93 28.27 -14.69
N LYS A 3 -6.59 29.34 -14.25
CA LYS A 3 -7.38 29.49 -13.01
C LYS A 3 -8.49 28.43 -12.82
N SER A 4 -8.67 27.54 -13.78
CA SER A 4 -9.61 26.41 -13.76
C SER A 4 -9.17 25.28 -12.83
N PHE A 5 -7.86 25.12 -12.57
CA PHE A 5 -7.34 24.06 -11.70
C PHE A 5 -7.45 24.37 -10.20
N GLN A 6 -7.66 25.63 -9.83
CA GLN A 6 -7.71 26.08 -8.43
C GLN A 6 -9.14 26.08 -7.84
N MET A 7 -10.18 26.16 -8.67
CA MET A 7 -11.58 26.06 -8.24
C MET A 7 -11.97 24.64 -7.77
N VAL A 8 -11.43 23.59 -8.39
CA VAL A 8 -11.73 22.20 -8.01
C VAL A 8 -11.08 21.83 -6.65
N ARG A 9 -10.01 22.52 -6.26
CA ARG A 9 -9.29 22.28 -5.00
C ARG A 9 -9.92 23.01 -3.80
N ASN A 10 -10.59 24.13 -4.03
CA ASN A 10 -11.25 24.92 -2.97
C ASN A 10 -12.65 24.42 -2.59
N ALA A 11 -13.31 23.59 -3.43
CA ALA A 11 -14.60 22.97 -3.10
C ALA A 11 -14.50 21.75 -2.16
N ARG A 12 -13.29 21.38 -1.69
CA ARG A 12 -13.06 20.27 -0.74
C ARG A 12 -12.73 20.71 0.69
N LYS A 13 -12.70 22.01 0.97
CA LYS A 13 -12.59 22.54 2.34
C LYS A 13 -13.94 23.08 2.74
N THR A 14 -14.65 22.30 3.56
CA THR A 14 -15.60 22.65 4.64
C THR A 14 -16.73 21.62 4.67
N LEU A 15 -17.04 21.09 5.86
CA LEU A 15 -18.03 20.06 6.24
C LEU A 15 -17.55 18.60 6.24
N VAL A 16 -16.55 18.30 7.07
CA VAL A 16 -16.54 17.06 7.87
C VAL A 16 -16.29 17.44 9.33
N GLU A 17 -17.27 18.12 9.93
CA GLU A 17 -17.48 18.08 11.38
C GLU A 17 -18.91 17.58 11.62
N GLN A 18 -19.14 16.32 11.26
CA GLN A 18 -20.16 15.55 11.94
C GLN A 18 -19.43 14.81 13.05
N LYS A 19 -19.71 15.20 14.31
CA LYS A 19 -19.48 14.33 15.47
C LYS A 19 -20.13 12.98 15.16
N GLN A 20 -19.32 12.03 14.69
CA GLN A 20 -19.74 10.63 14.62
C GLN A 20 -19.76 10.14 16.05
N GLU A 21 -20.95 9.98 16.61
CA GLU A 21 -21.15 9.06 17.72
C GLU A 21 -20.48 7.74 17.35
N SER A 22 -19.48 7.36 18.14
CA SER A 22 -18.66 6.19 17.93
C SER A 22 -19.52 4.93 18.08
N LYS A 23 -20.06 4.42 16.97
CA LYS A 23 -20.34 2.99 16.89
C LYS A 23 -19.03 2.29 17.19
N LYS A 24 -18.98 1.49 18.28
CA LYS A 24 -17.82 0.65 18.62
C LYS A 24 -17.36 -0.06 17.36
N SER A 25 -16.19 0.32 16.85
CA SER A 25 -15.59 -0.33 15.69
C SER A 25 -15.33 -1.80 16.04
N ASP A 26 -15.46 -2.70 15.07
CA ASP A 26 -15.04 -4.09 15.26
C ASP A 26 -13.60 -4.13 15.81
N PRO A 27 -13.34 -4.91 16.86
CA PRO A 27 -12.01 -5.02 17.43
C PRO A 27 -11.04 -5.53 16.35
N TYR A 28 -9.88 -4.91 16.25
CA TYR A 28 -8.82 -5.33 15.35
C TYR A 28 -7.70 -6.02 16.11
N LYS A 29 -6.92 -6.80 15.37
CA LYS A 29 -5.78 -7.54 15.88
C LYS A 29 -4.50 -7.00 15.24
N VAL A 30 -3.37 -7.11 15.93
CA VAL A 30 -2.07 -6.65 15.42
C VAL A 30 -1.10 -7.81 15.32
N ILE A 31 -0.52 -8.02 14.16
CA ILE A 31 0.67 -8.84 13.99
C ILE A 31 1.84 -7.88 13.81
N VAL A 32 2.89 -8.06 14.60
CA VAL A 32 4.16 -7.37 14.35
C VAL A 32 5.11 -8.39 13.77
N VAL A 33 5.40 -8.27 12.48
CA VAL A 33 6.43 -9.09 11.84
C VAL A 33 7.77 -8.50 12.25
N SER A 34 8.61 -9.28 12.91
CA SER A 34 9.94 -8.86 13.33
C SER A 34 10.87 -10.06 13.44
N GLU A 35 12.07 -9.84 13.94
CA GLU A 35 12.97 -10.93 14.33
C GLU A 35 13.04 -10.99 15.86
N ALA A 36 13.19 -12.20 16.39
CA ALA A 36 13.25 -12.46 17.82
C ALA A 36 14.41 -13.41 18.16
N GLY A 37 14.88 -13.36 19.41
CA GLY A 37 15.72 -14.40 20.01
C GLY A 37 17.12 -14.59 19.40
N ASP A 38 17.33 -15.72 18.73
CA ASP A 38 18.58 -16.25 18.19
C ASP A 38 18.72 -16.10 16.65
N GLY A 39 17.79 -15.39 16.02
CA GLY A 39 17.83 -15.12 14.58
C GLY A 39 19.11 -14.36 14.15
N PRO A 40 19.54 -14.50 12.88
CA PRO A 40 20.79 -13.92 12.37
C PRO A 40 20.90 -12.39 12.52
N HIS A 41 19.79 -11.68 12.66
CA HIS A 41 19.75 -10.23 12.90
C HIS A 41 18.93 -9.88 14.14
N ALA A 42 18.78 -10.80 15.08
CA ALA A 42 18.15 -10.56 16.37
C ALA A 42 18.81 -9.40 17.15
N PRO A 43 18.13 -8.82 18.15
CA PRO A 43 18.66 -7.71 18.93
C PRO A 43 20.04 -8.02 19.53
N THR A 44 21.01 -7.14 19.33
CA THR A 44 22.41 -7.35 19.74
C THR A 44 22.63 -7.31 21.25
N SER A 45 21.66 -6.84 22.04
CA SER A 45 21.77 -6.83 23.50
C SER A 45 21.31 -8.16 24.08
N LYS A 46 22.19 -8.84 24.83
CA LYS A 46 22.01 -10.17 25.44
C LYS A 46 20.73 -10.39 26.27
N ASN A 47 19.98 -9.33 26.61
CA ASN A 47 18.77 -9.38 27.45
C ASN A 47 17.50 -8.88 26.74
N GLN A 48 17.49 -8.75 25.40
CA GLN A 48 16.29 -8.33 24.66
C GLN A 48 15.82 -9.40 23.69
N GLU A 49 14.61 -9.91 23.93
CA GLU A 49 13.96 -10.90 23.08
C GLU A 49 13.51 -10.32 21.72
N TYR A 50 13.12 -9.04 21.69
CA TYR A 50 12.58 -8.37 20.51
C TYR A 50 13.22 -7.01 20.24
N PHE A 51 13.22 -6.59 18.97
CA PHE A 51 13.57 -5.22 18.61
C PHE A 51 12.73 -4.20 19.36
N ARG A 52 13.34 -3.07 19.75
CA ARG A 52 12.68 -2.02 20.57
C ARG A 52 11.31 -1.59 20.03
N THR A 53 11.19 -1.32 18.73
CA THR A 53 9.90 -0.88 18.15
C THR A 53 8.85 -1.97 18.23
N ALA A 54 9.20 -3.24 17.99
CA ALA A 54 8.26 -4.35 18.12
C ALA A 54 7.79 -4.53 19.57
N ARG A 55 8.72 -4.43 20.54
CA ARG A 55 8.39 -4.43 21.97
C ARG A 55 7.45 -3.27 22.34
N ARG A 56 7.72 -2.05 21.87
CA ARG A 56 6.86 -0.88 22.13
C ARG A 56 5.45 -1.07 21.56
N VAL A 57 5.32 -1.64 20.37
CA VAL A 57 4.00 -1.97 19.80
C VAL A 57 3.26 -2.97 20.69
N LEU A 58 3.92 -4.05 21.12
CA LEU A 58 3.33 -5.03 22.03
C LEU A 58 2.87 -4.40 23.35
N GLU A 59 3.69 -3.53 23.95
CA GLU A 59 3.37 -2.82 25.19
C GLU A 59 2.14 -1.90 25.03
N GLU A 60 2.08 -1.11 23.97
CA GLU A 60 0.94 -0.21 23.72
C GLU A 60 -0.33 -0.99 23.34
N CYS A 61 -0.21 -2.10 22.60
CA CYS A 61 -1.33 -3.03 22.36
C CYS A 61 -1.88 -3.59 23.67
N LYS A 62 -1.02 -4.04 24.59
CA LYS A 62 -1.45 -4.53 25.93
C LYS A 62 -2.20 -3.45 26.70
N LYS A 63 -1.70 -2.21 26.73
CA LYS A 63 -2.37 -1.07 27.40
C LYS A 63 -3.75 -0.78 26.80
N GLN A 64 -3.88 -0.87 25.48
CA GLN A 64 -5.12 -0.63 24.76
C GLN A 64 -6.04 -1.86 24.65
N LYS A 65 -5.65 -3.00 25.24
CA LYS A 65 -6.37 -4.30 25.15
C LYS A 65 -6.58 -4.77 23.71
N ILE A 66 -5.61 -4.51 22.84
CA ILE A 66 -5.55 -5.00 21.47
C ILE A 66 -4.82 -6.35 21.47
N GLU A 67 -5.43 -7.37 20.89
CA GLU A 67 -4.78 -8.66 20.70
C GLU A 67 -3.59 -8.49 19.75
N CYS A 68 -2.40 -8.87 20.22
CA CYS A 68 -1.15 -8.65 19.49
C CYS A 68 -0.29 -9.91 19.47
N TYR A 69 0.28 -10.21 18.31
CA TYR A 69 1.15 -11.34 18.07
C TYR A 69 2.46 -10.88 17.44
N ILE A 70 3.60 -11.24 18.04
CA ILE A 70 4.91 -11.03 17.41
C ILE A 70 5.19 -12.24 16.53
N LEU A 71 5.27 -12.03 15.22
CA LEU A 71 5.66 -13.05 14.26
C LEU A 71 7.17 -12.93 14.02
N SER A 72 7.94 -13.86 14.55
CA SER A 72 9.37 -13.99 14.24
C SER A 72 9.52 -14.51 12.82
N ILE A 73 9.99 -13.65 11.91
CA ILE A 73 10.00 -13.96 10.48
C ILE A 73 10.92 -15.13 10.13
N ASP A 74 11.97 -15.33 10.92
CA ASP A 74 12.84 -16.50 10.78
C ASP A 74 12.16 -17.75 11.36
N GLY A 75 12.01 -18.79 10.53
CA GLY A 75 11.29 -20.00 10.88
C GLY A 75 9.76 -19.89 10.91
N ALA A 76 9.18 -18.71 10.68
CA ALA A 76 7.73 -18.56 10.56
C ALA A 76 7.20 -19.25 9.30
N TYR A 77 5.97 -19.77 9.41
CA TYR A 77 5.27 -20.34 8.27
C TYR A 77 3.77 -20.00 8.29
N PHE A 78 3.15 -20.11 7.12
CA PHE A 78 1.74 -19.82 6.91
C PHE A 78 0.98 -21.12 6.61
N LYS A 79 -0.23 -21.24 7.17
CA LYS A 79 -1.17 -22.33 6.86
C LYS A 79 -2.54 -21.75 6.52
N SER A 80 -3.16 -22.30 5.49
CA SER A 80 -4.52 -21.96 5.09
C SER A 80 -5.33 -23.25 4.97
N ILE A 81 -6.31 -23.41 5.86
CA ILE A 81 -7.21 -24.57 5.88
C ILE A 81 -8.63 -24.04 5.86
N GLU A 82 -9.45 -24.48 4.89
CA GLU A 82 -10.86 -24.09 4.77
C GLU A 82 -11.10 -22.56 4.83
N ASN A 83 -10.25 -21.77 4.14
CA ASN A 83 -10.23 -20.30 4.15
C ASN A 83 -9.92 -19.63 5.50
N VAL A 84 -9.51 -20.40 6.52
CA VAL A 84 -8.94 -19.86 7.75
C VAL A 84 -7.43 -19.74 7.57
N HIS A 85 -6.94 -18.50 7.54
CA HIS A 85 -5.52 -18.20 7.39
C HIS A 85 -4.85 -18.08 8.76
N ARG A 86 -3.73 -18.77 8.97
CA ARG A 86 -2.93 -18.72 10.19
C ARG A 86 -1.45 -18.51 9.89
N VAL A 87 -0.80 -17.69 10.70
CA VAL A 87 0.66 -17.64 10.80
C VAL A 87 1.15 -18.31 12.05
N HIS A 88 2.33 -18.89 12.00
CA HIS A 88 2.92 -19.64 13.09
C HIS A 88 4.37 -19.21 13.27
N ASN A 89 4.78 -18.96 14.52
CA ASN A 89 6.19 -19.04 14.89
C ASN A 89 6.61 -20.52 14.93
N LYS A 90 7.91 -20.78 14.79
CA LYS A 90 8.51 -22.13 14.79
C LYS A 90 8.00 -23.01 15.93
N ASP A 91 7.93 -22.45 17.14
CA ASP A 91 7.55 -23.16 18.37
C ASP A 91 6.09 -22.92 18.79
N ASP A 92 5.25 -22.41 17.88
CA ASP A 92 3.82 -22.13 18.13
C ASP A 92 2.91 -22.89 17.13
N PRO A 93 2.55 -24.15 17.43
CA PRO A 93 1.66 -24.93 16.57
C PRO A 93 0.22 -24.40 16.53
N LYS A 94 -0.21 -23.60 17.52
CA LYS A 94 -1.56 -23.00 17.54
C LYS A 94 -1.66 -21.86 16.53
N GLY A 95 -0.60 -21.06 16.46
CA GLY A 95 -0.48 -19.91 15.58
C GLY A 95 -1.55 -18.85 15.83
N PHE A 96 -1.59 -17.87 14.91
CA PHE A 96 -2.43 -16.69 15.00
C PHE A 96 -3.30 -16.55 13.76
N VAL A 97 -4.61 -16.34 13.95
CA VAL A 97 -5.56 -16.20 12.84
C VAL A 97 -5.46 -14.81 12.22
N VAL A 98 -5.27 -14.79 10.90
CA VAL A 98 -5.17 -13.58 10.08
C VAL A 98 -6.45 -13.41 9.26
N ASP A 99 -7.04 -12.22 9.31
CA ASP A 99 -8.28 -11.87 8.61
C ASP A 99 -8.30 -10.38 8.21
N THR A 100 -9.42 -9.91 7.67
CA THR A 100 -9.61 -8.51 7.24
C THR A 100 -9.59 -7.48 8.37
N ASN A 101 -9.72 -7.92 9.62
CA ASN A 101 -9.59 -7.07 10.82
C ASN A 101 -8.18 -7.15 11.43
N THR A 102 -7.23 -7.78 10.75
CA THR A 102 -5.84 -7.89 11.19
C THR A 102 -4.99 -6.80 10.54
N ILE A 103 -4.11 -6.20 11.34
CA ILE A 103 -3.12 -5.21 10.89
C ILE A 103 -1.74 -5.82 11.08
N VAL A 104 -0.98 -5.88 10.00
CA VAL A 104 0.36 -6.46 9.97
C VAL A 104 1.38 -5.32 9.90
N ILE A 105 2.04 -5.05 11.02
CA ILE A 105 3.10 -4.06 11.13
C ILE A 105 4.45 -4.76 10.89
N VAL A 106 5.05 -4.52 9.73
CA VAL A 106 6.31 -5.15 9.33
C VAL A 106 7.49 -4.32 9.82
N ARG A 107 8.27 -4.89 10.74
CA ARG A 107 9.39 -4.27 11.43
C ARG A 107 10.65 -5.09 11.27
N GLY A 108 11.79 -4.42 11.22
CA GLY A 108 13.06 -5.15 11.08
C GLY A 108 13.24 -5.64 9.64
N PRO A 109 14.01 -6.71 9.42
CA PRO A 109 14.69 -6.84 8.14
C PRO A 109 14.02 -7.83 7.18
N ALA A 110 12.69 -7.78 7.09
CA ALA A 110 11.88 -8.69 6.27
C ALA A 110 12.22 -8.68 4.77
N PHE A 111 12.94 -7.66 4.29
CA PHE A 111 13.39 -7.51 2.91
C PHE A 111 14.66 -8.30 2.57
N MET A 112 15.42 -8.78 3.56
CA MET A 112 16.75 -9.38 3.31
C MET A 112 16.71 -10.78 2.70
N ARG A 113 15.54 -11.43 2.65
CA ARG A 113 15.36 -12.73 1.99
C ARG A 113 14.10 -12.72 1.15
N LEU A 114 14.18 -13.29 -0.04
CA LEU A 114 13.00 -13.43 -0.91
C LEU A 114 11.89 -14.27 -0.24
N SER A 115 12.27 -15.35 0.45
CA SER A 115 11.31 -16.19 1.19
C SER A 115 10.59 -15.44 2.31
N TRP A 116 11.25 -14.48 2.95
CA TRP A 116 10.64 -13.60 3.96
C TRP A 116 9.66 -12.63 3.33
N LEU A 117 10.02 -12.02 2.19
CA LEU A 117 9.08 -11.23 1.40
C LEU A 117 7.89 -12.06 0.91
N ASP A 118 8.07 -13.35 0.61
CA ASP A 118 6.98 -14.24 0.18
C ASP A 118 5.97 -14.51 1.30
N LEU A 119 6.42 -14.57 2.55
CA LEU A 119 5.52 -14.60 3.71
C LEU A 119 4.71 -13.30 3.82
N ILE A 120 5.31 -12.14 3.53
CA ILE A 120 4.57 -10.86 3.46
C ILE A 120 3.51 -10.90 2.35
N SER A 121 3.82 -11.46 1.17
CA SER A 121 2.84 -11.67 0.10
C SER A 121 1.68 -12.58 0.51
N GLN A 122 1.94 -13.61 1.31
CA GLN A 122 0.90 -14.50 1.84
C GLN A 122 -0.02 -13.74 2.80
N LEU A 123 0.54 -12.90 3.66
CA LEU A 123 -0.21 -12.02 4.56
C LEU A 123 -1.07 -11.01 3.79
N GLU A 124 -0.55 -10.40 2.72
CA GLU A 124 -1.32 -9.50 1.84
C GLU A 124 -2.57 -10.18 1.28
N ARG A 125 -2.45 -11.44 0.83
CA ARG A 125 -3.57 -12.22 0.26
C ARG A 125 -4.69 -12.53 1.24
N THR A 126 -4.43 -12.46 2.55
CA THR A 126 -5.47 -12.66 3.58
C THR A 126 -6.48 -11.52 3.62
N GLY A 127 -6.16 -10.35 3.02
CA GLY A 127 -6.97 -9.13 3.15
C GLY A 127 -6.68 -8.35 4.44
N ALA A 128 -5.60 -8.67 5.15
CA ALA A 128 -5.10 -7.86 6.26
C ALA A 128 -4.56 -6.51 5.78
N THR A 129 -4.59 -5.50 6.65
CA THR A 129 -3.97 -4.20 6.39
C THR A 129 -2.47 -4.28 6.63
N MET A 130 -1.66 -3.93 5.63
CA MET A 130 -0.20 -4.02 5.70
C MET A 130 0.43 -2.68 6.04
N VAL A 131 1.39 -2.68 6.98
CA VAL A 131 2.13 -1.50 7.46
C VAL A 131 3.62 -1.87 7.55
N ASN A 132 4.37 -1.94 6.46
CA ASN A 132 4.02 -1.61 5.08
C ASN A 132 3.83 -2.87 4.21
N SER A 133 3.38 -2.66 2.96
CA SER A 133 3.27 -3.70 1.93
C SER A 133 4.62 -4.20 1.43
N ARG A 134 4.64 -5.35 0.76
CA ARG A 134 5.80 -5.91 0.07
C ARG A 134 6.41 -4.93 -0.93
N ASP A 135 5.59 -4.23 -1.72
CA ASP A 135 6.12 -3.27 -2.71
C ASP A 135 6.84 -2.12 -2.02
N THR A 136 6.27 -1.57 -0.95
CA THR A 136 6.94 -0.52 -0.16
C THR A 136 8.24 -1.02 0.45
N LEU A 137 8.25 -2.24 0.99
CA LEU A 137 9.46 -2.87 1.52
C LEU A 137 10.55 -2.92 0.45
N ALA A 138 10.23 -3.49 -0.72
CA ALA A 138 11.17 -3.67 -1.82
C ALA A 138 11.65 -2.34 -2.44
N VAL A 139 10.77 -1.32 -2.49
CA VAL A 139 11.15 0.02 -2.99
C VAL A 139 12.04 0.74 -1.99
N CYS A 140 11.74 0.69 -0.69
CA CYS A 140 12.49 1.44 0.32
C CYS A 140 13.79 0.77 0.76
N SER A 141 13.95 -0.54 0.56
CA SER A 141 15.20 -1.24 0.85
C SER A 141 16.30 -0.97 -0.18
N ASP A 142 15.91 -0.61 -1.39
CA ASP A 142 16.79 -0.25 -2.50
C ASP A 142 16.78 1.27 -2.71
N LYS A 143 17.90 1.92 -2.34
CA LYS A 143 18.02 3.39 -2.45
C LYS A 143 17.89 3.91 -3.87
N TYR A 144 18.34 3.16 -4.88
CA TYR A 144 18.26 3.60 -6.27
C TYR A 144 16.83 3.47 -6.80
N ARG A 145 16.15 2.36 -6.49
CA ARG A 145 14.72 2.19 -6.82
C ARG A 145 13.85 3.23 -6.13
N ALA A 146 14.13 3.57 -4.87
CA ALA A 146 13.47 4.68 -4.19
C ALA A 146 13.74 6.00 -4.92
N ALA A 147 14.99 6.29 -5.28
CA ALA A 147 15.35 7.52 -5.98
C ALA A 147 14.60 7.69 -7.32
N ILE A 148 14.49 6.62 -8.12
CA ILE A 148 13.70 6.61 -9.37
C ILE A 148 12.22 6.93 -9.11
N ARG A 149 11.64 6.36 -8.05
CA ARG A 149 10.23 6.60 -7.68
C ARG A 149 10.00 8.05 -7.24
N LEU A 150 10.93 8.60 -6.47
CA LEU A 150 10.89 9.98 -6.01
C LEU A 150 11.05 10.97 -7.18
N GLU A 151 11.95 10.69 -8.12
CA GLU A 151 12.18 11.50 -9.32
C GLU A 151 10.94 11.53 -10.23
N ARG A 152 10.33 10.36 -10.48
CA ARG A 152 9.08 10.24 -11.25
C ARG A 152 7.98 11.16 -10.72
N ASP A 153 7.92 11.34 -9.40
CA ASP A 153 6.91 12.15 -8.73
C ASP A 153 7.34 13.63 -8.55
N GLY A 154 8.48 14.02 -9.14
CA GLY A 154 8.96 15.40 -9.20
C GLY A 154 9.61 15.90 -7.91
N LEU A 155 10.06 15.01 -7.04
CA LEU A 155 10.71 15.38 -5.78
C LEU A 155 12.16 15.78 -6.02
N THR A 156 12.59 16.86 -5.35
CA THR A 156 13.97 17.34 -5.43
C THR A 156 14.87 16.41 -4.62
N GLN A 157 15.94 15.92 -5.24
CA GLN A 157 16.92 15.01 -4.66
C GLN A 157 18.33 15.51 -4.99
N PRO A 158 19.37 15.15 -4.22
CA PRO A 158 20.74 15.34 -4.67
C PRO A 158 20.95 14.59 -5.99
N LYS A 159 21.73 15.16 -6.93
CA LYS A 159 22.06 14.45 -8.18
C LYS A 159 22.63 13.07 -7.83
N THR A 160 22.22 12.03 -8.55
CA THR A 160 22.50 10.63 -8.19
C THR A 160 22.79 9.83 -9.46
N ALA A 161 23.81 8.97 -9.43
CA ALA A 161 24.20 8.07 -10.50
C ALA A 161 24.49 6.66 -9.97
N LEU A 162 24.03 5.63 -10.68
CA LEU A 162 24.30 4.23 -10.34
C LEU A 162 25.67 3.79 -10.87
N ILE A 163 26.40 3.01 -10.08
CA ILE A 163 27.60 2.27 -10.48
C ILE A 163 27.25 0.77 -10.32
N PRO A 164 26.76 0.10 -11.38
CA PRO A 164 26.34 -1.30 -11.32
C PRO A 164 27.50 -2.30 -11.53
N ASN A 165 28.70 -1.81 -11.86
CA ASN A 165 29.89 -2.61 -12.04
C ASN A 165 31.15 -1.72 -11.95
N GLU A 166 32.30 -2.34 -11.73
CA GLU A 166 33.58 -1.65 -11.56
C GLU A 166 33.95 -0.76 -12.75
N SER A 167 33.67 -1.17 -13.99
CA SER A 167 34.00 -0.39 -15.19
C SER A 167 33.08 0.84 -15.40
N GLY A 168 31.96 0.92 -14.68
CA GLY A 168 30.97 1.99 -14.77
C GLY A 168 31.32 3.28 -14.04
N VAL A 169 32.40 3.32 -13.24
CA VAL A 169 32.74 4.47 -12.38
C VAL A 169 32.90 5.77 -13.18
N LYS A 170 33.67 5.74 -14.26
CA LYS A 170 33.92 6.93 -15.09
C LYS A 170 32.62 7.51 -15.65
N LEU A 171 31.77 6.64 -16.20
CA LEU A 171 30.46 7.03 -16.74
C LEU A 171 29.54 7.59 -15.64
N ALA A 172 29.57 7.00 -14.44
CA ALA A 172 28.78 7.49 -13.32
C ALA A 172 29.21 8.90 -12.86
N VAL A 173 30.52 9.17 -12.82
CA VAL A 173 31.04 10.52 -12.50
C VAL A 173 30.63 11.53 -13.58
N GLU A 174 30.77 11.17 -14.86
CA GLU A 174 30.35 12.01 -16.00
C GLU A 174 28.84 12.32 -15.96
N ASN A 175 28.02 11.29 -15.70
CA ASN A 175 26.56 11.45 -15.59
C ASN A 175 26.13 12.24 -14.36
N LEU A 176 26.85 12.11 -13.25
CA LEU A 176 26.55 12.86 -12.03
C LEU A 176 26.74 14.37 -12.24
N ASP A 177 27.75 14.75 -13.04
CA ASP A 177 28.02 16.13 -13.45
C ASP A 177 28.09 17.07 -12.23
N VAL A 178 28.94 16.72 -11.27
CA VAL A 178 29.26 17.53 -10.08
C VAL A 178 30.74 17.39 -9.74
N ASP A 179 31.30 18.46 -9.19
CA ASP A 179 32.64 18.42 -8.61
C ASP A 179 32.67 17.61 -7.31
N PHE A 180 33.83 17.06 -7.01
CA PHE A 180 34.10 16.47 -5.69
C PHE A 180 34.06 17.56 -4.60
N PRO A 181 33.64 17.24 -3.37
CA PRO A 181 33.38 15.89 -2.87
C PRO A 181 31.99 15.34 -3.23
N VAL A 182 31.91 14.01 -3.27
CA VAL A 182 30.66 13.24 -3.52
C VAL A 182 30.45 12.19 -2.43
N VAL A 183 29.26 11.61 -2.38
CA VAL A 183 28.90 10.55 -1.43
C VAL A 183 28.72 9.24 -2.20
N LEU A 184 29.47 8.20 -1.83
CA LEU A 184 29.27 6.84 -2.31
C LEU A 184 28.42 6.06 -1.32
N LYS A 185 27.41 5.34 -1.80
CA LYS A 185 26.51 4.54 -0.96
C LYS A 185 26.35 3.12 -1.51
N THR A 186 26.16 2.13 -0.65
CA THR A 186 25.58 0.84 -1.05
C THR A 186 24.06 1.00 -1.25
N LEU A 187 23.48 0.27 -2.20
CA LEU A 187 22.03 0.30 -2.46
C LEU A 187 21.24 -0.16 -1.23
N GLU A 188 21.65 -1.29 -0.66
CA GLU A 188 21.05 -1.84 0.56
C GLU A 188 21.80 -1.40 1.82
N GLY A 189 21.17 -1.59 2.98
CA GLY A 189 21.75 -1.28 4.29
C GLY A 189 21.07 -0.13 5.03
N SER A 190 21.34 -0.03 6.34
CA SER A 190 20.74 0.96 7.24
C SER A 190 21.77 1.52 8.22
N LYS A 191 21.39 2.57 8.98
CA LYS A 191 22.21 3.19 10.04
C LYS A 191 23.54 3.80 9.56
N GLY A 192 23.64 4.16 8.28
CA GLY A 192 24.83 4.82 7.71
C GLY A 192 26.03 3.91 7.48
N VAL A 193 25.87 2.59 7.60
CA VAL A 193 26.84 1.61 7.10
C VAL A 193 26.78 1.61 5.58
N GLY A 194 27.94 1.59 4.93
CA GLY A 194 28.03 1.64 3.47
C GLY A 194 27.85 3.04 2.87
N VAL A 195 28.01 4.12 3.65
CA VAL A 195 27.98 5.51 3.17
C VAL A 195 29.38 6.14 3.37
N VAL A 196 30.02 6.57 2.29
CA VAL A 196 31.41 7.03 2.27
C VAL A 196 31.51 8.40 1.63
N PHE A 197 32.26 9.30 2.26
CA PHE A 197 32.61 10.62 1.70
C PHE A 197 33.84 10.49 0.80
N ILE A 198 33.74 11.00 -0.42
CA ILE A 198 34.76 10.83 -1.46
C ILE A 198 35.25 12.20 -1.88
N GLU A 199 36.53 12.48 -1.65
CA GLU A 199 37.14 13.80 -1.87
C GLU A 199 37.77 13.95 -3.26
N SER A 200 38.01 12.83 -3.97
CA SER A 200 38.66 12.85 -5.29
C SER A 200 38.28 11.63 -6.14
N ALA A 201 38.43 11.77 -7.46
CA ALA A 201 38.26 10.66 -8.40
C ALA A 201 39.17 9.47 -8.07
N ARG A 202 40.43 9.73 -7.70
CA ARG A 202 41.38 8.69 -7.29
C ARG A 202 40.89 7.89 -6.07
N SER A 203 40.32 8.57 -5.07
CA SER A 203 39.75 7.90 -3.90
C SER A 203 38.49 7.09 -4.25
N LEU A 204 37.68 7.59 -5.19
CA LEU A 204 36.52 6.86 -5.69
C LEU A 204 36.93 5.54 -6.32
N ASP A 205 37.85 5.59 -7.28
CA ASP A 205 38.32 4.41 -8.02
C ASP A 205 38.85 3.34 -7.07
N ALA A 206 39.72 3.71 -6.12
CA ALA A 206 40.31 2.77 -5.18
C ALA A 206 39.27 2.08 -4.28
N ILE A 207 38.26 2.82 -3.82
CA ILE A 207 37.21 2.28 -2.93
C ILE A 207 36.26 1.39 -3.72
N VAL A 208 35.87 1.80 -4.93
CA VAL A 208 35.00 1.01 -5.80
C VAL A 208 35.68 -0.32 -6.15
N GLN A 209 36.95 -0.30 -6.56
CA GLN A 209 37.73 -1.52 -6.81
C GLN A 209 37.76 -2.47 -5.62
N LEU A 210 37.96 -1.93 -4.40
CA LEU A 210 37.99 -2.73 -3.19
C LEU A 210 36.62 -3.37 -2.90
N LEU A 211 35.54 -2.61 -3.05
CA LEU A 211 34.18 -3.09 -2.82
C LEU A 211 33.80 -4.20 -3.82
N PHE A 212 34.06 -4.01 -5.11
CA PHE A 212 33.81 -5.05 -6.13
C PHE A 212 34.70 -6.28 -5.97
N LYS A 213 35.92 -6.12 -5.45
CA LYS A 213 36.77 -7.27 -5.10
C LYS A 213 36.20 -8.09 -3.95
N GLN A 214 35.55 -7.44 -2.99
CA GLN A 214 34.93 -8.11 -1.85
C GLN A 214 33.59 -8.75 -2.25
N ASP A 215 32.81 -8.06 -3.07
CA ASP A 215 31.51 -8.51 -3.57
C ASP A 215 31.33 -8.07 -5.03
N PRO A 216 31.58 -8.98 -6.00
CA PRO A 216 31.43 -8.69 -7.42
C PRO A 216 30.02 -8.28 -7.86
N GLU A 217 29.01 -8.62 -7.06
CA GLU A 217 27.60 -8.33 -7.33
C GLU A 217 27.12 -7.06 -6.60
N ALA A 218 28.03 -6.30 -5.98
CA ALA A 218 27.68 -5.09 -5.27
C ALA A 218 27.20 -3.99 -6.22
N ASP A 219 26.00 -3.48 -5.99
CA ASP A 219 25.56 -2.24 -6.62
C ASP A 219 25.90 -1.04 -5.73
N LEU A 220 26.48 -0.01 -6.33
CA LEU A 220 26.87 1.23 -5.65
C LEU A 220 26.16 2.45 -6.24
N LEU A 221 25.97 3.47 -5.40
CA LEU A 221 25.28 4.70 -5.74
C LEU A 221 26.20 5.89 -5.47
N LEU A 222 26.51 6.66 -6.49
CA LEU A 222 27.23 7.92 -6.39
C LEU A 222 26.24 9.07 -6.30
N GLN A 223 26.42 9.97 -5.34
CA GLN A 223 25.47 11.04 -5.08
C GLN A 223 26.18 12.36 -4.78
N GLN A 224 25.61 13.46 -5.25
CA GLN A 224 26.05 14.81 -4.92
C GLN A 224 26.10 15.03 -3.41
N TYR A 225 27.22 15.54 -2.91
CA TYR A 225 27.28 16.00 -1.54
C TYR A 225 26.59 17.36 -1.38
N ILE A 226 25.64 17.43 -0.44
CA ILE A 226 25.00 18.68 -0.05
C ILE A 226 25.46 19.01 1.37
N LYS A 227 26.26 20.08 1.51
CA LYS A 227 26.73 20.54 2.82
C LYS A 227 25.54 21.05 3.64
N THR A 228 25.38 20.51 4.84
CA THR A 228 24.32 20.91 5.78
C THR A 228 24.82 20.83 7.23
N ASN A 229 24.15 21.55 8.13
CA ASN A 229 24.39 21.48 9.58
C ASN A 229 23.52 20.41 10.25
N PHE A 230 22.42 20.03 9.61
CA PHE A 230 21.48 19.03 10.10
C PHE A 230 20.64 18.47 8.95
N ASP A 231 20.05 17.31 9.18
CA ASP A 231 18.98 16.81 8.33
C ASP A 231 17.67 16.71 9.14
N VAL A 232 16.55 16.55 8.46
CA VAL A 232 15.23 16.44 9.08
C VAL A 232 14.64 15.08 8.77
N ARG A 233 14.18 14.40 9.82
CA ARG A 233 13.39 13.17 9.72
C ARG A 233 11.94 13.47 10.02
N VAL A 234 11.04 13.08 9.11
CA VAL A 234 9.60 13.23 9.25
C VAL A 234 8.93 11.86 9.27
N ILE A 235 8.20 11.55 10.34
CA ILE A 235 7.36 10.34 10.38
C ILE A 235 6.03 10.66 9.70
N VAL A 236 5.71 9.89 8.66
CA VAL A 236 4.46 9.98 7.90
C VAL A 236 3.64 8.72 8.14
N LEU A 237 2.34 8.92 8.39
CA LEU A 237 1.33 7.87 8.46
C LEU A 237 0.23 8.16 7.43
N ASN A 238 0.22 7.41 6.33
CA ASN A 238 -0.56 7.65 5.13
C ASN A 238 -0.44 9.10 4.65
N ASP A 239 -1.55 9.85 4.71
CA ASP A 239 -1.66 11.24 4.28
C ASP A 239 -1.36 12.26 5.40
N THR A 240 -0.83 11.82 6.55
CA THR A 240 -0.63 12.66 7.74
C THR A 240 0.82 12.64 8.21
N VAL A 241 1.40 13.82 8.46
CA VAL A 241 2.67 13.94 9.18
C VAL A 241 2.41 13.75 10.67
N MET A 242 3.03 12.73 11.27
CA MET A 242 2.94 12.50 12.71
C MET A 242 3.85 13.46 13.47
N ALA A 243 5.15 13.46 13.18
CA ALA A 243 6.15 14.23 13.89
C ALA A 243 7.37 14.48 13.01
N ALA A 244 8.16 15.49 13.36
CA ALA A 244 9.43 15.78 12.72
C ALA A 244 10.52 16.11 13.74
N MET A 245 11.75 15.68 13.47
CA MET A 245 12.94 16.05 14.25
C MET A 245 14.08 16.46 13.32
N SER A 246 14.90 17.40 13.78
CA SER A 246 16.21 17.68 13.20
C SER A 246 17.26 16.83 13.88
N ARG A 247 18.21 16.30 13.12
CA ARG A 247 19.39 15.58 13.64
C ARG A 247 20.64 16.37 13.26
N GLU A 248 21.38 16.84 14.25
CA GLU A 248 22.60 17.62 14.03
C GLU A 248 23.72 16.73 13.47
N VAL A 249 24.49 17.28 12.52
CA VAL A 249 25.72 16.63 12.02
C VAL A 249 26.77 16.68 13.14
N LEU A 250 27.43 15.54 13.41
CA LEU A 250 28.47 15.45 14.44
C LEU A 250 29.76 16.12 13.97
N GLU A 251 30.51 16.71 14.90
CA GLU A 251 31.81 17.31 14.58
C GLU A 251 32.77 16.22 14.04
N GLY A 252 33.32 16.45 12.85
CA GLY A 252 34.20 15.50 12.17
C GLY A 252 33.49 14.38 11.37
N ASP A 253 32.15 14.35 11.35
CA ASP A 253 31.36 13.47 10.46
C ASP A 253 30.51 14.33 9.50
N PHE A 254 30.12 13.78 8.35
CA PHE A 254 29.17 14.41 7.42
C PHE A 254 27.76 13.83 7.57
N ARG A 255 27.61 12.78 8.38
CA ARG A 255 26.34 12.10 8.68
C ARG A 255 25.74 12.62 9.98
N SER A 256 24.42 12.52 10.09
CA SER A 256 23.61 13.02 11.20
C SER A 256 22.76 11.92 11.87
N ASN A 257 23.17 10.65 11.77
CA ASN A 257 22.35 9.55 12.27
C ASN A 257 22.22 9.55 13.79
N PHE A 258 20.98 9.51 14.31
CA PHE A 258 20.71 9.37 15.75
C PHE A 258 21.37 8.12 16.36
N SER A 259 21.41 7.01 15.63
CA SER A 259 22.10 5.78 16.08
C SER A 259 23.61 5.95 16.26
N GLN A 260 24.19 7.03 15.75
CA GLN A 260 25.61 7.39 15.91
C GLN A 260 25.82 8.50 16.95
N GLY A 261 24.77 8.91 17.68
CA GLY A 261 24.86 9.88 18.77
C GLY A 261 24.49 11.32 18.39
N ALA A 262 23.95 11.55 17.20
CA ALA A 262 23.48 12.88 16.78
C ALA A 262 22.44 13.45 17.76
N LYS A 263 22.61 14.74 18.12
CA LYS A 263 21.63 15.47 18.95
C LYS A 263 20.34 15.67 18.16
N VAL A 264 19.21 15.39 18.81
CA VAL A 264 17.87 15.48 18.21
C VAL A 264 17.05 16.56 18.88
N LYS A 265 16.29 17.31 18.08
CA LYS A 265 15.36 18.36 18.52
C LYS A 265 14.09 18.31 17.67
N GLU A 266 12.96 18.70 18.24
CA GLU A 266 11.72 18.85 17.46
C GLU A 266 11.92 19.88 16.34
N TYR A 267 11.44 19.56 15.13
CA TYR A 267 11.55 20.44 13.98
C TYR A 267 10.17 20.85 13.48
N LYS A 268 9.94 22.15 13.33
CA LYS A 268 8.68 22.70 12.82
C LYS A 268 8.73 22.82 11.30
N LEU A 269 8.06 21.90 10.62
CA LEU A 269 7.99 21.88 9.16
C LEU A 269 7.25 23.09 8.57
N THR A 270 7.69 23.54 7.40
CA THR A 270 6.93 24.45 6.54
C THR A 270 5.82 23.73 5.79
N ALA A 271 4.88 24.47 5.21
CA ALA A 271 3.83 23.88 4.38
C ALA A 271 4.41 23.12 3.16
N LEU A 272 5.51 23.62 2.59
CA LEU A 272 6.18 22.99 1.47
C LEU A 272 6.88 21.69 1.90
N GLU A 273 7.57 21.68 3.04
CA GLU A 273 8.21 20.47 3.58
C GLU A 273 7.17 19.39 3.94
N ILE A 274 6.00 19.78 4.48
CA ILE A 274 4.88 18.85 4.71
C ILE A 274 4.42 18.25 3.38
N GLU A 275 4.13 19.07 2.37
CA GLU A 275 3.68 18.60 1.06
C GLU A 275 4.69 17.63 0.44
N GLN A 276 5.98 17.99 0.44
CA GLN A 276 7.05 17.18 -0.13
C GLN A 276 7.26 15.87 0.64
N SER A 277 7.15 15.88 1.97
CA SER A 277 7.23 14.66 2.78
C SER A 277 6.05 13.71 2.51
N LEU A 278 4.83 14.26 2.37
CA LEU A 278 3.65 13.45 2.04
C LEU A 278 3.75 12.87 0.62
N LEU A 279 4.27 13.64 -0.35
CA LEU A 279 4.53 13.15 -1.70
C LEU A 279 5.61 12.05 -1.71
N ALA A 280 6.69 12.22 -0.95
CA ALA A 280 7.76 11.22 -0.84
C ALA A 280 7.24 9.89 -0.27
N ALA A 281 6.43 9.94 0.79
CA ALA A 281 5.80 8.74 1.33
C ALA A 281 4.86 8.05 0.31
N LYS A 282 4.11 8.82 -0.48
CA LYS A 282 3.24 8.29 -1.54
C LYS A 282 4.01 7.68 -2.71
N ALA A 283 5.14 8.25 -3.10
CA ALA A 283 5.95 7.77 -4.20
C ALA A 283 6.39 6.32 -4.01
N VAL A 284 6.63 5.94 -2.76
CA VAL A 284 6.99 4.57 -2.33
C VAL A 284 5.80 3.75 -1.81
N SER A 285 4.57 4.27 -1.98
CA SER A 285 3.32 3.65 -1.51
C SER A 285 3.31 3.35 0.00
N GLY A 286 4.02 4.18 0.77
CA GLY A 286 4.24 3.99 2.20
C GLY A 286 3.01 4.31 3.05
N VAL A 287 2.69 3.40 3.98
CA VAL A 287 1.67 3.60 5.01
C VAL A 287 2.29 4.21 6.26
N TRP A 288 3.40 3.66 6.77
CA TRP A 288 4.14 4.22 7.89
C TRP A 288 5.62 4.30 7.57
N THR A 289 6.12 5.50 7.30
CA THR A 289 7.49 5.72 6.82
C THR A 289 8.17 6.87 7.53
N ALA A 290 9.50 6.93 7.45
CA ALA A 290 10.25 8.16 7.73
C ALA A 290 10.80 8.73 6.42
N VAL A 291 10.55 10.00 6.16
CA VAL A 291 11.20 10.75 5.08
C VAL A 291 12.35 11.53 5.69
N ASP A 292 13.56 11.31 5.16
CA ASP A 292 14.76 12.03 5.56
C ASP A 292 15.13 13.03 4.47
N PHE A 293 15.36 14.28 4.84
CA PHE A 293 15.68 15.34 3.88
C PHE A 293 16.65 16.38 4.45
N ILE A 294 17.32 17.10 3.55
CA ILE A 294 18.08 18.31 3.87
C ILE A 294 17.20 19.52 3.56
N PRO A 295 16.92 20.42 4.52
CA PRO A 295 16.16 21.63 4.25
C PRO A 295 16.84 22.50 3.21
N SER A 296 16.06 23.19 2.38
CA SER A 296 16.61 24.21 1.49
C SER A 296 17.04 25.45 2.28
N GLN A 297 17.83 26.32 1.67
CA GLN A 297 18.20 27.61 2.25
C GLN A 297 16.98 28.54 2.40
N LYS A 298 15.90 28.30 1.64
CA LYS A 298 14.63 29.03 1.70
C LYS A 298 13.46 28.04 1.82
N PRO A 299 13.25 27.39 2.98
CA PRO A 299 12.32 26.24 3.13
C PRO A 299 10.84 26.59 2.93
N LYS A 300 10.50 27.88 2.84
CA LYS A 300 9.15 28.36 2.49
C LYS A 300 8.93 28.56 0.98
N LYS A 301 10.00 28.56 0.17
CA LYS A 301 9.99 28.92 -1.26
C LYS A 301 10.63 27.85 -2.14
N GLU A 302 11.61 27.12 -1.63
CA GLU A 302 12.39 26.12 -2.35
C GLU A 302 12.20 24.74 -1.68
N PRO A 303 11.99 23.67 -2.47
CA PRO A 303 11.77 22.33 -1.92
C PRO A 303 13.02 21.81 -1.19
N PRO A 304 12.86 20.95 -0.17
CA PRO A 304 13.99 20.27 0.45
C PRO A 304 14.59 19.22 -0.50
N TYR A 305 15.83 18.80 -0.21
CA TYR A 305 16.45 17.67 -0.89
C TYR A 305 16.09 16.37 -0.16
N ILE A 306 15.21 15.57 -0.74
CA ILE A 306 14.84 14.26 -0.20
C ILE A 306 16.05 13.33 -0.33
N LEU A 307 16.46 12.73 0.79
CA LEU A 307 17.61 11.82 0.85
C LEU A 307 17.19 10.36 0.74
N GLU A 308 16.19 9.95 1.53
CA GLU A 308 15.68 8.57 1.56
C GLU A 308 14.29 8.50 2.19
N VAL A 309 13.56 7.42 1.89
CA VAL A 309 12.32 7.06 2.57
C VAL A 309 12.48 5.69 3.22
N ASN A 310 12.34 5.64 4.54
CA ASN A 310 12.53 4.46 5.35
C ASN A 310 11.18 3.78 5.66
N HIS A 311 11.00 2.53 5.23
CA HIS A 311 9.81 1.72 5.49
C HIS A 311 9.66 1.19 6.93
N SER A 312 10.75 1.09 7.70
CA SER A 312 10.72 0.60 9.09
C SER A 312 11.41 1.60 10.03
N PRO A 313 10.85 2.82 10.21
CA PRO A 313 11.51 3.89 10.94
C PRO A 313 11.57 3.62 12.45
N GLY A 314 12.72 3.81 13.08
CA GLY A 314 12.83 3.80 14.54
C GLY A 314 12.15 5.04 15.15
N THR A 315 11.50 4.88 16.30
CA THR A 315 10.73 5.97 16.94
C THR A 315 11.45 6.65 18.10
N GLU A 316 12.51 6.05 18.65
CA GLU A 316 13.13 6.54 19.89
C GLU A 316 13.61 7.99 19.82
N GLY A 317 14.39 8.34 18.80
CA GLY A 317 14.93 9.70 18.66
C GLY A 317 13.82 10.74 18.53
N ILE A 318 12.77 10.43 17.74
CA ILE A 318 11.69 11.38 17.49
C ILE A 318 10.69 11.48 18.65
N GLU A 319 10.41 10.37 19.35
CA GLU A 319 9.64 10.37 20.59
C GLU A 319 10.38 11.17 21.68
N THR A 320 11.71 11.06 21.76
CA THR A 320 12.53 11.85 22.68
C THR A 320 12.51 13.34 22.34
N ALA A 321 12.64 13.67 21.05
CA ALA A 321 12.67 15.05 20.58
C ALA A 321 11.33 15.78 20.75
N THR A 322 10.21 15.07 20.59
CA THR A 322 8.86 15.66 20.57
C THR A 322 8.02 15.39 21.82
N GLY A 323 8.44 14.45 22.67
CA GLY A 323 7.65 13.98 23.82
C GLY A 323 6.39 13.19 23.45
N ARG A 324 6.17 12.89 22.16
CA ARG A 324 4.97 12.19 21.68
C ARG A 324 5.13 10.68 21.76
N ASN A 325 4.01 9.97 21.87
CA ASN A 325 3.97 8.51 21.82
C ASN A 325 3.51 8.06 20.43
N ILE A 326 4.46 7.97 19.50
CA ILE A 326 4.20 7.69 18.09
C ILE A 326 3.54 6.32 17.90
N ILE A 327 3.93 5.34 18.72
CA ILE A 327 3.35 3.99 18.64
C ILE A 327 1.89 3.99 19.09
N LYS A 328 1.55 4.72 20.15
CA LYS A 328 0.15 4.87 20.56
C LYS A 328 -0.68 5.53 19.47
N GLU A 329 -0.20 6.63 18.91
CA GLU A 329 -0.88 7.36 17.82
C GLU A 329 -1.07 6.49 16.57
N LEU A 330 -0.09 5.66 16.23
CA LEU A 330 -0.19 4.67 15.14
C LEU A 330 -1.34 3.69 15.37
N LEU A 331 -1.46 3.15 16.59
CA LEU A 331 -2.55 2.24 16.94
C LEU A 331 -3.90 2.96 16.95
N ASP A 332 -3.97 4.16 17.56
CA ASP A 332 -5.17 4.98 17.59
C ASP A 332 -5.69 5.30 16.18
N TYR A 333 -4.79 5.62 15.24
CA TYR A 333 -5.12 5.87 13.85
C TYR A 333 -5.88 4.70 13.21
N PHE A 334 -5.46 3.47 13.51
CA PHE A 334 -6.08 2.27 12.99
C PHE A 334 -7.31 1.79 13.76
N GLN A 335 -7.66 2.40 14.90
CA GLN A 335 -8.95 2.12 15.55
C GLN A 335 -10.13 2.45 14.62
N ASN A 336 -9.97 3.44 13.73
CA ASN A 336 -10.96 3.73 12.68
C ASN A 336 -10.84 2.71 11.52
N PRO A 337 -11.84 1.86 11.25
CA PRO A 337 -11.78 0.89 10.15
C PRO A 337 -11.64 1.53 8.77
N LYS A 338 -12.02 2.80 8.61
CA LYS A 338 -11.83 3.53 7.33
C LYS A 338 -10.36 3.74 6.98
N ASN A 339 -9.46 3.59 7.95
CA ASN A 339 -8.02 3.74 7.77
C ASN A 339 -7.31 2.39 7.52
N ARG A 340 -8.07 1.28 7.52
CA ARG A 340 -7.57 -0.07 7.31
C ARG A 340 -7.74 -0.43 5.83
N HIS A 341 -6.65 -0.41 5.09
CA HIS A 341 -6.64 -0.69 3.66
C HIS A 341 -5.76 -1.90 3.38
N PRO A 342 -6.35 -3.03 2.94
CA PRO A 342 -5.57 -4.13 2.43
C PRO A 342 -4.97 -3.79 1.06
N VAL A 343 -3.95 -4.55 0.66
CA VAL A 343 -3.35 -4.46 -0.67
C VAL A 343 -4.34 -5.05 -1.68
N ALA A 344 -4.84 -4.23 -2.60
CA ALA A 344 -5.86 -4.64 -3.56
C ALA A 344 -5.27 -5.53 -4.66
N LEU A 345 -6.05 -6.54 -5.07
CA LEU A 345 -5.72 -7.36 -6.23
C LEU A 345 -6.07 -6.61 -7.52
N GLU A 346 -5.14 -6.53 -8.46
CA GLU A 346 -5.43 -5.99 -9.80
C GLU A 346 -6.41 -6.91 -10.54
N VAL A 347 -7.48 -6.31 -11.06
CA VAL A 347 -8.44 -6.94 -11.98
C VAL A 347 -8.54 -6.12 -13.26
N GLY A 348 -8.96 -6.76 -14.35
CA GLY A 348 -9.23 -6.06 -15.59
C GLY A 348 -10.54 -5.29 -15.54
N ARG A 349 -10.82 -4.54 -16.61
CA ARG A 349 -12.13 -3.91 -16.83
C ARG A 349 -13.27 -4.94 -16.82
N PHE A 350 -13.00 -6.14 -17.29
CA PHE A 350 -13.95 -7.24 -17.34
C PHE A 350 -13.39 -8.46 -16.61
N GLU A 351 -14.22 -9.11 -15.79
CA GLU A 351 -13.84 -10.41 -15.24
C GLU A 351 -14.99 -11.40 -15.33
N ARG A 352 -14.64 -12.67 -15.53
CA ARG A 352 -15.56 -13.78 -15.38
C ARG A 352 -15.76 -14.06 -13.90
N LEU A 353 -17.03 -14.15 -13.51
CA LEU A 353 -17.46 -14.57 -12.19
C LEU A 353 -18.60 -15.59 -12.34
N GLU A 354 -18.88 -16.33 -11.28
CA GLU A 354 -20.03 -17.21 -11.22
C GLU A 354 -21.05 -16.66 -10.24
N ILE A 355 -22.28 -16.46 -10.71
CA ILE A 355 -23.40 -16.16 -9.85
C ILE A 355 -24.02 -17.50 -9.45
N LEU A 356 -23.90 -17.87 -8.18
CA LEU A 356 -24.39 -19.14 -7.69
C LEU A 356 -25.91 -19.24 -7.91
N GLY A 357 -26.36 -20.33 -8.53
CA GLY A 357 -27.76 -20.54 -8.91
C GLY A 357 -28.21 -19.88 -10.22
N VAL A 358 -27.40 -19.01 -10.83
CA VAL A 358 -27.68 -18.41 -12.15
C VAL A 358 -26.71 -18.93 -13.22
N GLY A 359 -25.41 -18.90 -12.92
CA GLY A 359 -24.34 -19.39 -13.78
C GLY A 359 -23.19 -18.39 -13.95
N LYS A 360 -22.25 -18.78 -14.82
CA LYS A 360 -21.04 -18.01 -15.14
C LYS A 360 -21.36 -16.83 -16.08
N ILE A 361 -20.78 -15.66 -15.81
CA ILE A 361 -21.00 -14.42 -16.55
C ILE A 361 -19.73 -13.57 -16.64
N VAL A 362 -19.60 -12.77 -17.70
CA VAL A 362 -18.62 -11.69 -17.77
C VAL A 362 -19.22 -10.42 -17.20
N ALA A 363 -18.59 -9.87 -16.17
CA ALA A 363 -19.00 -8.65 -15.52
C ALA A 363 -17.99 -7.53 -15.77
N ASN A 364 -18.49 -6.33 -16.06
CA ASN A 364 -17.69 -5.12 -16.15
C ASN A 364 -17.53 -4.50 -14.76
N PHE A 365 -16.29 -4.30 -14.32
CA PHE A 365 -15.92 -3.71 -13.04
C PHE A 365 -15.88 -2.19 -13.21
N ASP A 366 -17.00 -1.54 -12.90
CA ASP A 366 -17.24 -0.14 -13.25
C ASP A 366 -16.97 0.77 -12.05
N THR A 367 -15.82 1.43 -12.06
CA THR A 367 -15.42 2.36 -11.00
C THR A 367 -16.29 3.63 -10.97
N GLY A 368 -17.01 3.96 -12.05
CA GLY A 368 -17.99 5.06 -12.09
C GLY A 368 -19.33 4.71 -11.44
N ASN A 369 -19.65 3.42 -11.30
CA ASN A 369 -20.88 2.96 -10.69
C ASN A 369 -20.74 2.88 -9.15
N SER A 370 -21.03 3.98 -8.47
CA SER A 370 -21.08 4.05 -7.00
C SER A 370 -22.36 3.45 -6.41
N ALA A 371 -23.39 3.24 -7.24
CA ALA A 371 -24.70 2.81 -6.79
C ALA A 371 -24.72 1.31 -6.51
N ARG A 372 -25.00 0.46 -7.50
CA ARG A 372 -25.35 -0.96 -7.25
C ARG A 372 -24.89 -1.84 -8.40
N ALA A 373 -24.62 -3.10 -8.08
CA ALA A 373 -24.38 -4.09 -9.13
C ALA A 373 -25.67 -4.25 -9.96
N ILE A 374 -25.54 -4.49 -11.25
CA ILE A 374 -26.69 -4.62 -12.15
C ILE A 374 -26.56 -5.92 -12.93
N MET A 375 -27.66 -6.67 -12.95
CA MET A 375 -27.82 -7.91 -13.71
C MET A 375 -28.82 -7.68 -14.84
N HIS A 376 -28.45 -8.06 -16.06
CA HIS A 376 -29.38 -8.10 -17.17
C HIS A 376 -30.47 -9.15 -16.93
N CYS A 377 -31.71 -8.77 -17.22
CA CYS A 377 -32.81 -9.68 -17.48
C CYS A 377 -33.48 -9.37 -18.82
N ASP A 378 -34.08 -10.39 -19.42
CA ASP A 378 -34.97 -10.26 -20.57
C ASP A 378 -36.34 -9.73 -20.11
N GLU A 379 -36.86 -10.32 -19.04
CA GLU A 379 -38.16 -9.99 -18.45
C GLU A 379 -38.09 -10.15 -16.93
N TRP A 380 -38.88 -9.37 -16.20
CA TRP A 380 -39.07 -9.59 -14.76
C TRP A 380 -40.48 -9.21 -14.33
N GLU A 381 -40.97 -9.91 -13.31
CA GLU A 381 -42.21 -9.60 -12.61
C GLU A 381 -42.01 -9.76 -11.10
N VAL A 382 -42.79 -9.01 -10.32
CA VAL A 382 -42.81 -9.13 -8.86
C VAL A 382 -44.14 -9.73 -8.43
N LYS A 383 -44.10 -10.90 -7.79
CA LYS A 383 -45.26 -11.59 -7.23
C LYS A 383 -44.93 -12.08 -5.82
N ASP A 384 -45.83 -11.84 -4.86
CA ASP A 384 -45.69 -12.31 -3.47
C ASP A 384 -44.34 -11.99 -2.81
N LYS A 385 -43.87 -10.74 -2.97
CA LYS A 385 -42.54 -10.28 -2.50
C LYS A 385 -41.35 -11.06 -3.07
N LYS A 386 -41.53 -11.70 -4.23
CA LYS A 386 -40.46 -12.38 -4.97
C LYS A 386 -40.34 -11.78 -6.36
N VAL A 387 -39.11 -11.68 -6.83
CA VAL A 387 -38.74 -11.26 -8.17
C VAL A 387 -38.57 -12.52 -9.00
N ILE A 388 -39.45 -12.70 -9.98
CA ILE A 388 -39.33 -13.74 -11.00
C ILE A 388 -38.74 -13.06 -12.22
N TRP A 389 -37.56 -13.49 -12.66
CA TRP A 389 -36.85 -12.85 -13.76
C TRP A 389 -36.28 -13.88 -14.72
N LYS A 390 -36.24 -13.52 -16.00
CA LYS A 390 -35.69 -14.35 -17.06
C LYS A 390 -34.34 -13.78 -17.52
N ASN A 391 -33.40 -14.66 -17.78
CA ASN A 391 -32.13 -14.30 -18.39
C ASN A 391 -31.65 -15.47 -19.27
N ASN A 392 -31.41 -15.19 -20.55
CA ASN A 392 -31.00 -16.18 -21.54
C ASN A 392 -31.94 -17.39 -21.60
N GLY A 393 -33.26 -17.14 -21.56
CA GLY A 393 -34.29 -18.18 -21.65
C GLY A 393 -34.48 -19.03 -20.39
N LYS A 394 -33.72 -18.79 -19.31
CA LYS A 394 -33.92 -19.44 -18.00
C LYS A 394 -34.68 -18.51 -17.06
N THR A 395 -35.57 -19.08 -16.24
CA THR A 395 -36.35 -18.35 -15.25
C THR A 395 -35.77 -18.57 -13.86
N PHE A 396 -35.61 -17.48 -13.12
CA PHE A 396 -35.04 -17.45 -11.78
C PHE A 396 -36.02 -16.79 -10.81
N LYS A 397 -35.97 -17.19 -9.54
CA LYS A 397 -36.85 -16.68 -8.49
C LYS A 397 -36.04 -16.33 -7.24
N HIS A 398 -36.11 -15.06 -6.83
CA HIS A 398 -35.38 -14.54 -5.68
C HIS A 398 -36.27 -13.65 -4.83
N ASP A 399 -35.97 -13.48 -3.55
CA ASP A 399 -36.74 -12.59 -2.69
C ASP A 399 -36.50 -11.12 -3.05
N LEU A 400 -37.56 -10.33 -3.07
CA LEU A 400 -37.50 -8.91 -3.32
C LEU A 400 -36.87 -8.21 -2.11
N VAL A 401 -35.71 -7.60 -2.31
CA VAL A 401 -35.09 -6.74 -1.29
C VAL A 401 -35.84 -5.42 -1.20
N LYS A 402 -36.07 -4.77 -2.36
CA LYS A 402 -36.93 -3.59 -2.52
C LYS A 402 -37.10 -3.19 -3.98
N MET A 403 -38.20 -2.50 -4.27
CA MET A 403 -38.35 -1.71 -5.48
C MET A 403 -37.57 -0.39 -5.35
N ARG A 404 -36.99 0.06 -6.46
CA ARG A 404 -36.31 1.35 -6.53
C ARG A 404 -36.80 2.16 -7.71
N THR A 405 -37.12 3.41 -7.43
CA THR A 405 -37.58 4.40 -8.39
C THR A 405 -36.37 5.23 -8.84
N TYR A 406 -36.21 5.38 -10.16
CA TYR A 406 -35.12 6.14 -10.78
C TYR A 406 -35.69 7.29 -11.59
N GLU A 407 -35.29 8.50 -11.21
CA GLU A 407 -35.45 9.69 -12.03
C GLU A 407 -34.23 9.79 -12.96
N GLN A 408 -34.41 9.57 -14.26
CA GLN A 408 -33.32 9.80 -15.21
C GLN A 408 -33.11 11.30 -15.42
N GLY A 409 -31.85 11.75 -15.37
CA GLY A 409 -31.48 13.13 -15.72
C GLY A 409 -31.82 13.48 -17.18
N LYS A 410 -31.94 14.79 -17.45
CA LYS A 410 -32.47 15.47 -18.67
C LYS A 410 -31.90 15.08 -20.06
N TRP A 411 -31.17 13.98 -20.24
CA TRP A 411 -30.52 13.62 -21.53
C TRP A 411 -30.93 12.25 -22.12
N SER A 412 -32.12 11.75 -21.85
CA SER A 412 -32.61 10.45 -22.37
C SER A 412 -33.80 10.63 -23.32
N TRP A 413 -33.77 9.96 -24.47
CA TRP A 413 -34.65 10.20 -25.62
C TRP A 413 -35.85 9.23 -25.68
N SER A 414 -35.99 8.30 -24.73
CA SER A 414 -37.07 7.31 -24.76
C SER A 414 -37.21 6.51 -23.45
N SER A 415 -38.05 6.97 -22.51
CA SER A 415 -38.85 6.12 -21.60
C SER A 415 -39.62 7.00 -20.61
N LYS A 416 -40.81 6.51 -20.15
CA LYS A 416 -41.56 7.12 -19.04
C LYS A 416 -40.67 7.16 -17.81
N THR A 417 -40.48 8.36 -17.27
CA THR A 417 -39.93 8.57 -15.93
C THR A 417 -41.09 8.73 -14.94
N PRO A 418 -41.00 8.18 -13.73
CA PRO A 418 -39.87 7.42 -13.19
C PRO A 418 -39.86 5.95 -13.63
N ILE A 419 -38.66 5.33 -13.65
CA ILE A 419 -38.48 3.91 -13.94
C ILE A 419 -38.34 3.16 -12.62
N GLU A 420 -39.11 2.10 -12.41
CA GLU A 420 -38.97 1.23 -11.25
C GLU A 420 -38.23 -0.07 -11.56
N ARG A 421 -37.34 -0.48 -10.66
CA ARG A 421 -36.55 -1.72 -10.82
C ARG A 421 -36.48 -2.49 -9.50
N PRO A 422 -36.66 -3.82 -9.52
CA PRO A 422 -36.51 -4.64 -8.35
C PRO A 422 -35.03 -4.84 -8.02
N SER A 423 -34.75 -5.04 -6.74
CA SER A 423 -33.44 -5.47 -6.26
C SER A 423 -33.52 -6.81 -5.54
N ILE A 424 -32.49 -7.62 -5.73
CA ILE A 424 -32.35 -8.99 -5.21
C ILE A 424 -30.96 -9.18 -4.60
N HIS A 425 -30.78 -10.22 -3.78
CA HIS A 425 -29.47 -10.69 -3.35
C HIS A 425 -29.06 -11.92 -4.17
N LEU A 426 -27.78 -11.94 -4.55
CA LEU A 426 -27.15 -13.05 -5.24
C LEU A 426 -25.79 -13.34 -4.61
N ASP A 427 -25.40 -14.61 -4.59
CA ASP A 427 -24.08 -15.03 -4.15
C ASP A 427 -23.14 -15.11 -5.36
N ILE A 428 -21.91 -14.65 -5.19
CA ILE A 428 -20.90 -14.58 -6.25
C ILE A 428 -19.70 -15.42 -5.88
N ASP A 429 -19.32 -16.38 -6.71
CA ASP A 429 -17.96 -16.93 -6.69
C ASP A 429 -17.08 -16.11 -7.64
N PHE A 430 -16.04 -15.51 -7.08
CA PHE A 430 -15.04 -14.78 -7.82
C PHE A 430 -13.66 -14.95 -7.19
N ASN A 431 -12.69 -15.37 -8.01
CA ASN A 431 -11.30 -15.61 -7.60
C ASN A 431 -11.18 -16.60 -6.42
N GLY A 432 -11.96 -17.69 -6.46
CA GLY A 432 -11.92 -18.75 -5.46
C GLY A 432 -12.54 -18.37 -4.11
N ARG A 433 -13.31 -17.28 -4.06
CA ARG A 433 -14.03 -16.82 -2.86
C ARG A 433 -15.50 -16.59 -3.18
N VAL A 434 -16.36 -17.08 -2.29
CA VAL A 434 -17.81 -16.85 -2.35
C VAL A 434 -18.17 -15.61 -1.53
N TYR A 435 -18.75 -14.61 -2.21
CA TYR A 435 -19.30 -13.39 -1.65
C TYR A 435 -20.82 -13.53 -1.55
N LYS A 436 -21.31 -13.75 -0.33
CA LYS A 436 -22.75 -13.93 -0.07
C LYS A 436 -23.53 -12.62 -0.05
N ASP A 437 -24.80 -12.64 -0.40
CA ASP A 437 -25.72 -11.49 -0.24
C ASP A 437 -25.28 -10.22 -1.01
N VAL A 438 -24.76 -10.36 -2.23
CA VAL A 438 -24.44 -9.20 -3.07
C VAL A 438 -25.73 -8.63 -3.65
N GLN A 439 -26.01 -7.35 -3.39
CA GLN A 439 -27.22 -6.69 -3.88
C GLN A 439 -27.10 -6.34 -5.37
N PHE A 440 -28.00 -6.89 -6.18
CA PHE A 440 -28.17 -6.58 -7.60
C PHE A 440 -29.49 -5.85 -7.86
N ILE A 441 -29.46 -4.97 -8.85
CA ILE A 441 -30.66 -4.50 -9.56
C ILE A 441 -30.84 -5.39 -10.78
N VAL A 442 -32.08 -5.80 -11.02
CA VAL A 442 -32.45 -6.54 -12.24
C VAL A 442 -33.05 -5.54 -13.23
N ASP A 443 -32.49 -5.47 -14.44
CA ASP A 443 -32.85 -4.46 -15.44
C ASP A 443 -32.65 -4.98 -16.87
N ASP A 444 -33.46 -4.50 -17.81
CA ASP A 444 -33.23 -4.79 -19.23
C ASP A 444 -32.02 -3.99 -19.74
N ARG A 445 -31.04 -4.73 -20.23
CA ARG A 445 -29.77 -4.24 -20.78
C ARG A 445 -29.50 -4.85 -22.14
N SER A 446 -30.54 -5.31 -22.84
CA SER A 446 -30.51 -5.79 -24.22
C SER A 446 -29.73 -4.82 -25.13
N HIS A 447 -30.03 -3.53 -25.01
CA HIS A 447 -29.40 -2.41 -25.73
C HIS A 447 -27.98 -2.04 -25.27
N LYS A 448 -27.42 -2.68 -24.24
CA LYS A 448 -26.06 -2.44 -23.74
C LYS A 448 -25.16 -3.65 -24.01
N VAL A 449 -23.88 -3.37 -24.31
CA VAL A 449 -22.82 -4.38 -24.45
C VAL A 449 -22.57 -5.10 -23.11
N THR A 450 -22.61 -4.36 -21.99
CA THR A 450 -22.32 -4.92 -20.67
C THR A 450 -23.58 -5.48 -20.01
N LYS A 451 -23.65 -6.80 -19.88
CA LYS A 451 -24.80 -7.51 -19.29
C LYS A 451 -24.75 -7.60 -17.76
N CYS A 452 -23.56 -7.59 -17.17
CA CYS A 452 -23.38 -7.50 -15.73
C CYS A 452 -22.42 -6.35 -15.36
N LEU A 453 -22.78 -5.60 -14.33
CA LEU A 453 -21.97 -4.50 -13.79
C LEU A 453 -21.65 -4.77 -12.33
N MET A 454 -20.37 -4.77 -11.98
CA MET A 454 -19.91 -4.78 -10.60
C MET A 454 -19.62 -3.35 -10.14
N ASN A 455 -20.16 -2.98 -8.99
CA ASN A 455 -20.06 -1.63 -8.45
C ASN A 455 -18.89 -1.49 -7.45
N GLN A 456 -18.62 -0.26 -7.03
CA GLN A 456 -17.60 0.04 -6.01
C GLN A 456 -17.80 -0.67 -4.67
N THR A 457 -19.03 -1.06 -4.32
CA THR A 457 -19.31 -1.77 -3.06
C THR A 457 -18.77 -3.19 -3.13
N PHE A 458 -19.08 -3.90 -4.22
CA PHE A 458 -18.51 -5.23 -4.45
C PHE A 458 -16.99 -5.15 -4.58
N MET A 459 -16.45 -4.20 -5.35
CA MET A 459 -15.00 -4.08 -5.53
C MET A 459 -14.24 -3.85 -4.21
N ARG A 460 -14.79 -3.02 -3.31
CA ARG A 460 -14.24 -2.85 -1.95
C ARG A 460 -14.31 -4.14 -1.13
N ARG A 461 -15.41 -4.88 -1.23
CA ARG A 461 -15.58 -6.15 -0.51
C ARG A 461 -14.66 -7.26 -1.05
N ALA A 462 -14.45 -7.31 -2.37
CA ALA A 462 -13.54 -8.22 -3.03
C ALA A 462 -12.07 -7.78 -2.93
N ASN A 463 -11.81 -6.57 -2.40
CA ASN A 463 -10.50 -5.96 -2.31
C ASN A 463 -9.75 -5.96 -3.66
N VAL A 464 -10.37 -5.35 -4.67
CA VAL A 464 -9.81 -5.29 -6.03
C VAL A 464 -9.62 -3.86 -6.53
N MET A 465 -8.62 -3.67 -7.39
CA MET A 465 -8.37 -2.45 -8.15
C MET A 465 -8.51 -2.71 -9.65
N VAL A 466 -9.21 -1.86 -10.37
CA VAL A 466 -9.46 -2.03 -11.81
C VAL A 466 -8.33 -1.41 -12.61
N ASN A 467 -7.71 -2.20 -13.47
CA ASN A 467 -6.82 -1.73 -14.53
C ASN A 467 -7.62 -1.58 -15.83
N PRO A 468 -8.00 -0.34 -16.23
CA PRO A 468 -8.86 -0.13 -17.40
C PRO A 468 -8.14 -0.42 -18.73
N ALA A 469 -6.81 -0.54 -18.72
CA ALA A 469 -6.03 -0.90 -19.90
C ALA A 469 -6.02 -2.41 -20.18
N LYS A 470 -6.50 -3.23 -19.23
CA LYS A 470 -6.57 -4.69 -19.37
C LYS A 470 -8.03 -5.14 -19.38
N THR A 471 -8.34 -6.14 -20.20
CA THR A 471 -9.70 -6.71 -20.25
C THR A 471 -9.89 -7.71 -19.13
N PHE A 472 -9.21 -8.86 -19.18
CA PHE A 472 -9.24 -9.90 -18.15
C PHE A 472 -7.84 -10.02 -17.53
N VAL A 473 -7.74 -10.01 -16.20
CA VAL A 473 -6.47 -10.14 -15.47
C VAL A 473 -6.45 -11.38 -14.60
N VAL A 474 -7.51 -11.59 -13.81
CA VAL A 474 -7.58 -12.74 -12.89
C VAL A 474 -8.39 -13.90 -13.45
N SER A 475 -9.24 -13.64 -14.44
CA SER A 475 -10.00 -14.66 -15.17
C SER A 475 -9.55 -14.77 -16.64
N THR A 476 -10.10 -15.76 -17.36
CA THR A 476 -9.73 -16.05 -18.75
C THR A 476 -10.80 -15.62 -19.76
N LYS A 477 -10.34 -15.15 -20.93
CA LYS A 477 -11.18 -14.88 -22.12
C LYS A 477 -11.62 -16.16 -22.85
N HIS A 478 -11.13 -17.34 -22.44
CA HIS A 478 -11.44 -18.58 -23.13
C HIS A 478 -12.95 -18.82 -23.18
N GLY A 479 -13.47 -19.10 -24.37
CA GLY A 479 -14.90 -19.28 -24.62
C GLY A 479 -15.70 -17.98 -24.78
N VAL A 480 -15.07 -16.81 -24.70
CA VAL A 480 -15.70 -15.49 -24.91
C VAL A 480 -15.58 -15.08 -26.38
N GLU A 481 -16.69 -14.70 -27.00
CA GLU A 481 -16.80 -14.15 -28.35
C GLU A 481 -16.22 -12.72 -28.43
N PRO A 482 -15.87 -12.22 -29.62
CA PRO A 482 -15.37 -10.85 -29.81
C PRO A 482 -16.31 -9.74 -29.30
N ASP A 483 -17.61 -10.03 -29.19
CA ASP A 483 -18.64 -9.12 -28.68
C ASP A 483 -18.84 -9.20 -27.14
N GLY A 484 -18.09 -10.08 -26.47
CA GLY A 484 -18.15 -10.28 -25.01
C GLY A 484 -19.17 -11.33 -24.54
N THR A 485 -19.91 -11.98 -25.45
CA THR A 485 -20.78 -13.13 -25.15
C THR A 485 -20.00 -14.44 -25.11
N PHE A 486 -20.61 -15.59 -24.83
CA PHE A 486 -19.90 -16.88 -24.81
C PHE A 486 -20.25 -17.73 -26.04
N LYS A 487 -19.24 -18.40 -26.62
CA LYS A 487 -19.39 -19.36 -27.73
C LYS A 487 -20.43 -20.45 -27.36
N LYS A 488 -21.34 -20.79 -28.27
CA LYS A 488 -22.24 -21.94 -28.09
C LYS A 488 -21.37 -23.22 -28.10
N GLY A 489 -21.40 -24.02 -27.03
CA GLY A 489 -20.49 -25.17 -26.88
C GLY A 489 -19.06 -24.82 -26.45
N ALA A 490 -18.78 -23.58 -26.05
CA ALA A 490 -17.47 -23.18 -25.47
C ALA A 490 -17.05 -24.00 -24.24
N PHE A 491 -17.99 -24.76 -23.70
CA PHE A 491 -17.92 -25.43 -22.42
C PHE A 491 -17.93 -26.96 -22.55
N ASP A 492 -17.91 -27.52 -23.77
CA ASP A 492 -17.88 -28.98 -23.99
C ASP A 492 -16.45 -29.58 -23.87
N LEU A 493 -15.54 -28.93 -23.14
CA LEU A 493 -14.16 -29.39 -22.90
C LEU A 493 -13.82 -29.60 -21.41
N PHE A 494 -14.84 -29.84 -20.58
CA PHE A 494 -14.67 -30.49 -19.28
C PHE A 494 -15.76 -31.53 -19.06
#